data_AF-A0A7C5T5V1-F1
#
_entry.id   AF-A0A7C5T5V1-F1
#
_cell.length_a   1.000
_cell.length_b   1.000
_cell.length_c   1.000
_cell.angle_alpha   90.00
_cell.angle_beta   90.00
_cell.angle_gamma   90.00
#
_symmetry.space_group_name_H-M   'P 1'
#
loop_
_entity.id
_entity.type
_entity.pdbx_description
1 polymer ?
#
loop_
_entity_poly.entity_id
_entity_poly.type
_entity_poly.pdbx_seq_one_letter_code
_entity_poly.pdbx_strand_id
1 'polypeptide(L)' 'MDVLVVARSLPRNPLERLDLVRDCLVRFPRVEPVIVTVEEFMRMRGRNPAVVEAVEVGIPLVDDLGLLGV' A
#
# COMPACT_ATOMS: atom_id res chain seq x y z
N MET A 1 5.61 3.73 10.90
CA MET A 1 6.30 3.19 9.72
C MET A 1 5.22 2.96 8.69
N ASP A 2 5.29 3.69 7.59
CA ASP A 2 4.30 3.63 6.54
C ASP A 2 4.59 2.45 5.62
N VAL A 3 3.54 1.71 5.24
CA VAL A 3 3.65 0.55 4.35
C VAL A 3 2.64 0.71 3.22
N LEU A 4 3.14 0.90 2.00
CA LEU A 4 2.31 0.92 0.80
C LEU A 4 2.05 -0.52 0.33
N VAL A 5 0.78 -0.90 0.30
CA VAL A 5 0.32 -2.19 -0.23
C VAL A 5 -0.47 -1.92 -1.50
N VAL A 6 0.00 -2.46 -2.62
CA VAL A 6 -0.70 -2.39 -3.91
C VAL A 6 -1.22 -3.78 -4.29
N ALA A 7 -2.53 -3.90 -4.53
CA ALA A 7 -3.15 -5.17 -4.89
C ALA A 7 -4.11 -5.04 -6.09
N ARG A 8 -4.37 -6.15 -6.80
CA ARG A 8 -5.27 -6.13 -7.97
C ARG A 8 -6.74 -5.97 -7.60
N SER A 9 -7.16 -6.61 -6.51
CA SER A 9 -8.54 -6.61 -6.06
C SER A 9 -8.58 -6.30 -4.57
N LEU A 10 -9.36 -5.29 -4.21
CA LEU A 10 -9.59 -4.86 -2.83
C LEU A 10 -11.06 -4.52 -2.64
N PRO A 11 -11.59 -4.67 -1.42
CA PRO A 11 -12.88 -4.11 -1.05
C PRO A 11 -12.97 -2.63 -1.41
N ARG A 12 -14.15 -2.16 -1.85
CA ARG A 12 -14.35 -0.73 -2.17
C ARG A 12 -14.37 0.12 -0.90
N ASN A 13 -14.82 -0.44 0.21
CA ASN A 13 -14.91 0.26 1.48
C ASN A 13 -13.52 0.30 2.16
N PRO A 14 -13.02 1.49 2.55
CA PRO A 14 -11.75 1.61 3.27
C PRO A 14 -11.68 0.82 4.58
N LEU A 15 -12.79 0.73 5.32
CA LEU A 15 -12.85 -0.04 6.57
C LEU A 15 -12.70 -1.54 6.31
N GLU A 16 -13.36 -2.06 5.27
CA GLU A 16 -13.22 -3.47 4.87
C GLU A 16 -11.79 -3.79 4.40
N ARG A 17 -11.06 -2.83 3.82
CA ARG A 17 -9.63 -3.00 3.51
C ARG A 17 -8.79 -3.13 4.77
N LEU A 18 -9.07 -2.34 5.81
CA LEU A 18 -8.37 -2.43 7.08
C LEU A 18 -8.65 -3.75 7.80
N ASP A 19 -9.86 -4.29 7.67
CA ASP A 19 -10.20 -5.60 8.22
C ASP A 19 -9.31 -6.72 7.68
N LEU A 20 -8.87 -6.63 6.41
CA LEU A 20 -7.96 -7.61 5.79
C LEU A 20 -6.60 -7.70 6.51
N VAL A 21 -6.16 -6.61 7.15
CA VAL A 21 -4.86 -6.51 7.81
C VAL A 21 -4.98 -6.29 9.31
N ARG A 22 -6.19 -6.43 9.88
CA ARG A 22 -6.47 -6.11 11.28
C ARG A 22 -5.53 -6.82 12.24
N ASP A 23 -5.31 -8.11 12.04
CA ASP A 23 -4.45 -8.91 12.92
C ASP A 23 -2.98 -8.45 12.84
N CYS A 24 -2.54 -7.97 11.67
CA CYS A 24 -1.23 -7.34 11.51
C CYS A 24 -1.15 -6.02 12.28
N LEU A 25 -2.20 -5.18 12.23
CA LEU A 25 -2.25 -3.90 12.95
C LEU A 25 -2.27 -4.09 14.46
N VAL A 26 -2.98 -5.11 14.97
CA VAL A 26 -2.97 -5.45 16.40
C VAL A 26 -1.58 -5.90 16.85
N ARG A 27 -0.91 -6.73 16.04
CA ARG A 27 0.43 -7.23 16.34
C ARG A 27 1.52 -6.16 16.19
N PHE A 28 1.35 -5.22 15.27
CA PHE A 28 2.31 -4.19 14.91
C PHE A 28 1.65 -2.80 14.87
N PRO A 29 1.28 -2.21 16.02
CA PRO A 29 0.46 -1.00 16.09
C PRO A 29 1.14 0.28 15.61
N ARG A 30 2.44 0.23 15.27
CA ARG A 30 3.21 1.37 14.73
C ARG A 30 3.34 1.34 13.21
N VAL A 31 2.73 0.34 12.56
CA VAL A 31 2.66 0.24 11.10
C VAL A 31 1.39 0.95 10.64
N GLU A 32 1.54 1.85 9.68
CA GLU A 32 0.44 2.57 9.05
C GLU A 32 0.33 2.13 7.59
N PRO A 33 -0.69 1.33 7.22
CA PRO A 33 -0.79 0.79 5.87
C PRO A 33 -1.55 1.75 4.94
N VAL A 34 -0.97 2.01 3.77
CA VAL A 34 -1.67 2.62 2.63
C VAL A 34 -2.04 1.50 1.67
N ILE A 35 -3.30 1.07 1.69
CA ILE A 35 -3.78 -0.08 0.91
C ILE A 35 -4.58 0.39 -0.30
N VAL A 36 -4.00 0.25 -1.49
CA VAL A 36 -4.56 0.76 -2.74
C VAL A 36 -4.61 -0.30 -3.83
N THR A 37 -5.55 -0.15 -4.75
CA THR A 37 -5.59 -0.96 -5.96
C THR A 37 -4.49 -0.52 -6.93
N VAL A 38 -4.17 -1.36 -7.92
CA VAL A 38 -3.27 -0.96 -9.02
C VAL A 38 -3.76 0.31 -9.72
N GLU A 39 -5.07 0.43 -9.95
CA GLU A 39 -5.62 1.59 -10.63
C GLU A 39 -5.48 2.87 -9.79
N GLU A 40 -5.79 2.80 -8.49
CA GLU A 40 -5.59 3.89 -7.54
C GLU A 40 -4.10 4.27 -7.44
N PHE A 41 -3.22 3.28 -7.32
CA PHE A 41 -1.77 3.49 -7.31
C PHE A 41 -1.31 4.25 -8.55
N MET A 42 -1.71 3.83 -9.75
CA MET A 42 -1.32 4.50 -10.99
C MET A 42 -1.87 5.94 -11.08
N ARG A 43 -3.07 6.19 -10.55
CA ARG A 43 -3.64 7.55 -10.46
C ARG A 43 -2.92 8.44 -9.43
N MET A 44 -2.42 7.85 -8.35
CA MET A 44 -1.74 8.53 -7.25
C MET A 44 -0.24 8.70 -7.48
N ARG A 45 0.36 7.86 -8.33
CA ARG A 45 1.79 7.89 -8.67
C ARG A 45 2.15 9.28 -9.21
N GLY A 46 3.10 9.93 -8.54
CA GLY A 46 3.54 11.29 -8.87
C GLY A 46 2.61 12.42 -8.38
N ARG A 47 1.57 12.12 -7.60
CA ARG A 47 0.62 13.12 -7.07
C ARG A 47 0.42 13.03 -5.57
N ASN A 48 0.26 11.82 -5.04
CA ASN A 48 0.05 11.62 -3.62
C ASN A 48 1.41 11.54 -2.90
N PRO A 49 1.70 12.41 -1.91
CA PRO A 49 3.01 12.45 -1.26
C PRO A 49 3.44 11.12 -0.63
N ALA A 50 2.53 10.40 0.03
CA ALA A 50 2.85 9.12 0.68
C ALA A 50 3.19 8.02 -0.34
N VAL A 51 2.49 7.99 -1.47
CA VAL A 51 2.81 7.05 -2.57
C VAL A 51 4.13 7.42 -3.24
N VAL A 52 4.40 8.72 -3.44
CA VAL A 52 5.65 9.19 -4.04
C VAL A 52 6.84 8.84 -3.14
N GLU A 53 6.77 9.17 -1.85
CA GLU A 53 7.82 8.87 -0.88
C GLU A 53 8.10 7.36 -0.79
N ALA A 54 7.05 6.54 -0.73
CA ALA A 54 7.19 5.09 -0.68
C ALA A 54 7.86 4.51 -1.94
N VAL A 55 7.63 5.10 -3.12
CA VAL A 55 8.23 4.63 -4.38
C VAL A 55 9.66 5.15 -4.57
N GLU A 56 9.95 6.39 -4.16
CA GLU A 56 11.25 7.02 -4.39
C GLU A 56 12.31 6.66 -3.34
N VAL A 57 11.90 6.51 -2.08
CA VAL A 57 12.81 6.34 -0.94
C VAL A 57 12.53 5.04 -0.17
N GLY A 58 11.38 4.42 -0.40
CA GLY A 58 11.00 3.17 0.27
C GLY A 58 11.86 1.98 -0.14
N ILE A 59 11.76 0.91 0.65
CA ILE A 59 12.42 -0.36 0.40
C ILE A 59 11.39 -1.34 -0.16
N PRO A 60 11.56 -1.88 -1.38
CA PRO A 60 10.71 -2.93 -1.91
C PRO A 60 10.78 -4.17 -1.03
N LEU A 61 9.63 -4.59 -0.49
CA LEU A 61 9.53 -5.83 0.29
C LEU A 61 9.14 -7.02 -0.60
N VAL A 62 8.20 -6.79 -1.52
CA VAL A 62 7.65 -7.76 -2.48
C VAL A 62 7.18 -6.99 -3.72
N ASP A 63 7.42 -7.50 -4.95
CA ASP A 63 6.93 -6.91 -6.20
C ASP A 63 6.38 -7.96 -7.20
N ASP A 64 5.41 -8.76 -6.77
CA ASP A 64 4.76 -9.76 -7.64
C ASP A 64 3.96 -9.13 -8.80
N LEU A 65 3.76 -7.80 -8.76
CA LEU A 65 3.04 -7.04 -9.79
C LEU A 65 3.97 -6.40 -10.82
N GLY A 66 5.30 -6.45 -10.61
CA GLY A 66 6.30 -5.82 -11.48
C GLY A 66 6.13 -4.31 -11.60
N LEU A 67 5.66 -3.64 -10.54
CA LEU A 67 5.40 -2.21 -10.53
C LEU A 67 6.65 -1.36 -10.25
N LEU A 68 7.63 -1.96 -9.58
CA LEU A 68 8.87 -1.30 -9.15
C LEU A 68 10.06 -1.72 -10.03
N GLY A 69 9.96 -2.85 -10.73
CA GLY A 69 10.98 -3.27 -11.71
C GLY A 69 12.30 -3.71 -11.08
N VAL A 70 12.22 -4.21 -9.84
CA VAL A 70 13.34 -4.75 -9.05
C VAL A 70 13.59 -6.23 -9.29
#